data_AF-A0A809S3M2-F1
#
_entry.id   AF-A0A809S3M2-F1
#
_cell.length_a   1.000
_cell.length_b   1.000
_cell.length_c   1.000
_cell.angle_alpha   90.00
_cell.angle_beta   90.00
_cell.angle_gamma   90.00
#
_symmetry.space_group_name_H-M   'P 1'
#
loop_
_entity.id
_entity.type
_entity.pdbx_description
1 polymer ?
#
loop_
_entity_poly.entity_id
_entity_poly.type
_entity_poly.pdbx_seq_one_letter_code
_entity_poly.pdbx_strand_id
1 'polypeptide(L)'
;MLPFLCITALAAFASSLALMLAGAASPAAAAHIAFAAGILPLIFGAMMHFVPVLTRSGAPATTMGRLPLVLLAAGLLAAAAFLQPAWFNPLIHAGASLALLAALAMAAWIVRRGRAALGAPHPGLRWYLAAVACLALALASVLAMPALPSQHAALRLVHLHLNTLGFVGLTALGTLAVLLPTAAGKPDPTAAGWLKRQLPLALAGVLLIAGGVAWWPPAAYLGALLLFVPVALLGTAWMARFPGEILRLHGAATSLALALAGLLVLLSFAVLHAQRRLAGGDAILGFLLAFLLPLVTGAVSQLLPVWLRPGVQSGWHHAARERLGRFAVLRGLTFVVAGWLVASGWRPGAWLAVVGLAVFVAQALPVAARR
;
A
#
# COMPACT_ATOMS: atom_id res chain seq x y z
N MET A 1 6.63 -11.58 -14.00
CA MET A 1 5.61 -10.56 -13.71
C MET A 1 5.99 -9.66 -12.52
N LEU A 2 6.26 -10.18 -11.33
CA LEU A 2 6.52 -9.36 -10.13
C LEU A 2 7.64 -8.30 -10.28
N PRO A 3 8.82 -8.61 -10.85
CA PRO A 3 9.84 -7.59 -11.08
C PRO A 3 9.38 -6.46 -11.99
N PHE A 4 8.58 -6.78 -13.03
CA PHE A 4 7.96 -5.78 -13.89
C PHE A 4 7.01 -4.88 -13.10
N LEU A 5 6.14 -5.45 -12.26
CA LEU A 5 5.24 -4.66 -11.41
C LEU A 5 6.00 -3.76 -10.42
N CYS A 6 7.14 -4.20 -9.90
CA CYS A 6 8.00 -3.35 -9.06
C CYS A 6 8.54 -2.15 -9.83
N ILE A 7 9.05 -2.39 -11.05
CA ILE A 7 9.57 -1.33 -11.93
C ILE A 7 8.45 -0.35 -12.28
N THR A 8 7.29 -0.85 -12.68
CA THR A 8 6.13 -0.03 -13.01
C THR A 8 5.63 0.78 -11.81
N ALA A 9 5.63 0.22 -10.60
CA ALA A 9 5.26 0.95 -9.39
C ALA A 9 6.26 2.08 -9.06
N LEU A 10 7.57 1.82 -9.18
CA LEU A 10 8.60 2.85 -8.98
C LEU A 10 8.51 3.96 -10.04
N ALA A 11 8.26 3.58 -11.31
CA ALA A 11 8.02 4.53 -12.38
C ALA A 11 6.76 5.36 -12.12
N ALA A 12 5.66 4.73 -11.68
CA ALA A 12 4.42 5.42 -11.33
C ALA A 12 4.62 6.42 -10.17
N PHE A 13 5.43 6.07 -9.17
CA PHE A 13 5.80 7.01 -8.09
C PHE A 13 6.61 8.19 -8.62
N ALA A 14 7.62 7.94 -9.44
CA ALA A 14 8.42 9.00 -10.05
C ALA A 14 7.54 9.93 -10.91
N SER A 15 6.67 9.36 -11.75
CA SER A 15 5.73 10.13 -12.59
C SER A 15 4.73 10.93 -11.74
N SER A 16 4.19 10.34 -10.68
CA SER A 16 3.28 11.03 -9.75
C SER A 16 3.95 12.24 -9.11
N LEU A 17 5.19 12.09 -8.62
CA LEU A 17 5.96 13.19 -8.04
C LEU A 17 6.30 14.26 -9.07
N ALA A 18 6.73 13.87 -10.27
CA ALA A 18 7.04 14.80 -11.35
C ALA A 18 5.81 15.64 -11.75
N LEU A 19 4.65 15.00 -11.92
CA LEU A 19 3.41 15.69 -12.24
C LEU A 19 2.96 16.67 -11.15
N MET A 20 3.09 16.27 -9.88
CA MET A 20 2.75 17.13 -8.75
C MET A 20 3.69 18.34 -8.64
N LEU A 21 5.01 18.12 -8.76
CA LEU A 21 6.01 19.18 -8.64
C LEU A 21 6.00 20.14 -9.83
N ALA A 22 5.70 19.66 -11.03
CA ALA A 22 5.56 20.49 -12.22
C ALA A 22 4.24 21.29 -12.24
N GLY A 23 3.29 20.98 -11.36
CA GLY A 23 1.93 21.55 -11.43
C GLY A 23 1.19 21.19 -12.72
N ALA A 24 1.63 20.15 -13.42
CA ALA A 24 1.19 19.82 -14.78
C ALA A 24 -0.08 18.96 -14.83
N ALA A 25 -0.54 18.44 -13.69
CA ALA A 25 -1.74 17.62 -13.60
C ALA A 25 -2.54 17.87 -12.32
N SER A 26 -3.81 17.46 -12.31
CA SER A 26 -4.62 17.49 -11.10
C SER A 26 -4.04 16.54 -10.03
N PRO A 27 -4.15 16.87 -8.72
CA PRO A 27 -3.72 15.98 -7.66
C PRO A 27 -4.38 14.59 -7.72
N ALA A 28 -5.61 14.52 -8.23
CA ALA A 28 -6.31 13.28 -8.45
C ALA A 28 -5.64 12.42 -9.54
N ALA A 29 -5.21 13.01 -10.66
CA ALA A 29 -4.51 12.29 -11.72
C ALA A 29 -3.19 11.70 -11.21
N ALA A 30 -2.38 12.51 -10.52
CA ALA A 30 -1.12 12.07 -9.93
C ALA A 30 -1.34 10.95 -8.89
N ALA A 31 -2.39 11.04 -8.07
CA ALA A 31 -2.76 9.97 -7.15
C ALA A 31 -3.19 8.69 -7.87
N HIS A 32 -3.99 8.76 -8.94
CA HIS A 32 -4.40 7.56 -9.68
C HIS A 32 -3.20 6.87 -10.36
N ILE A 33 -2.21 7.62 -10.84
CA ILE A 33 -0.97 7.04 -11.36
C ILE A 33 -0.27 6.24 -10.26
N ALA A 34 0.01 6.85 -9.10
CA ALA A 34 0.71 6.18 -8.02
C ALA A 34 -0.07 4.99 -7.44
N PHE A 35 -1.35 5.18 -7.13
CA PHE A 35 -2.16 4.20 -6.39
C PHE A 35 -2.82 3.18 -7.31
N ALA A 36 -3.50 3.61 -8.37
CA ALA A 36 -4.26 2.71 -9.24
C ALA A 36 -3.38 2.02 -10.29
N ALA A 37 -2.46 2.74 -10.94
CA ALA A 37 -1.57 2.14 -11.94
C ALA A 37 -0.30 1.54 -11.31
N GLY A 38 0.18 2.08 -10.19
CA GLY A 38 1.37 1.57 -9.49
C GLY A 38 1.06 0.51 -8.43
N ILE A 39 0.43 0.94 -7.34
CA ILE A 39 0.31 0.13 -6.11
C ILE A 39 -0.72 -1.00 -6.22
N LEU A 40 -1.90 -0.74 -6.77
CA LEU A 40 -2.95 -1.74 -6.93
C LEU A 40 -2.48 -3.01 -7.66
N PRO A 41 -1.88 -2.92 -8.86
CA PRO A 41 -1.38 -4.12 -9.53
C PRO A 41 -0.19 -4.75 -8.79
N LEU A 42 0.69 -3.96 -8.16
CA LEU A 42 1.78 -4.51 -7.34
C LEU A 42 1.26 -5.33 -6.16
N ILE A 43 0.25 -4.82 -5.43
CA ILE A 43 -0.40 -5.53 -4.31
C ILE A 43 -1.03 -6.82 -4.80
N PHE A 44 -1.78 -6.81 -5.90
CA PHE A 44 -2.38 -8.02 -6.44
C PHE A 44 -1.30 -9.02 -6.89
N GLY A 45 -0.21 -8.55 -7.49
CA GLY A 45 0.95 -9.37 -7.80
C GLY A 45 1.54 -10.03 -6.54
N ALA A 46 1.71 -9.27 -5.47
CA ALA A 46 2.19 -9.79 -4.19
C ALA A 46 1.21 -10.79 -3.58
N MET A 47 -0.11 -10.54 -3.64
CA MET A 47 -1.13 -11.49 -3.20
C MET A 47 -1.07 -12.80 -3.98
N MET A 48 -0.84 -12.76 -5.31
CA MET A 48 -0.65 -13.98 -6.12
C MET A 48 0.54 -14.82 -5.68
N HIS A 49 1.58 -14.18 -5.13
CA HIS A 49 2.75 -14.85 -4.57
C HIS A 49 2.50 -15.39 -3.15
N PHE A 50 1.88 -14.59 -2.29
CA PHE A 50 1.75 -14.92 -0.87
C PHE A 50 0.54 -15.78 -0.52
N VAL A 51 -0.59 -15.66 -1.23
CA VAL A 51 -1.78 -16.49 -0.94
C VAL A 51 -1.45 -17.99 -0.99
N PRO A 52 -0.74 -18.53 -2.00
CA PRO A 52 -0.32 -19.93 -2.01
C PRO A 52 0.51 -20.35 -0.80
N VAL A 53 1.40 -19.46 -0.33
CA VAL A 53 2.22 -19.69 0.88
C VAL A 53 1.33 -19.74 2.13
N LEU A 54 0.40 -18.79 2.26
CA LEU A 54 -0.52 -18.69 3.40
C LEU A 54 -1.51 -19.86 3.48
N THR A 55 -1.84 -20.48 2.35
CA THR A 55 -2.74 -21.63 2.26
C THR A 55 -2.03 -22.97 2.06
N ARG A 56 -0.69 -23.00 2.06
CA ARG A 56 0.14 -24.21 1.82
C ARG A 56 -0.33 -25.00 0.59
N SER A 57 -0.32 -24.35 -0.56
CA SER A 57 -0.92 -24.88 -1.79
C SER A 57 -0.14 -24.44 -3.03
N GLY A 58 -0.35 -25.11 -4.17
CA GLY A 58 0.41 -24.87 -5.41
C GLY A 58 0.19 -23.50 -6.05
N ALA A 59 0.98 -23.15 -7.08
CA ALA A 59 0.90 -21.86 -7.76
C ALA A 59 -0.50 -21.51 -8.32
N PRO A 60 -0.82 -20.21 -8.51
CA PRO A 60 -2.06 -19.80 -9.19
C PRO A 60 -2.10 -20.32 -10.64
N ALA A 61 -3.29 -20.62 -11.14
CA ALA A 61 -3.50 -20.90 -12.56
C ALA A 61 -3.09 -19.70 -13.43
N THR A 62 -2.62 -19.95 -14.65
CA THR A 62 -2.08 -18.93 -15.56
C THR A 62 -3.03 -17.75 -15.79
N THR A 63 -4.33 -18.01 -15.94
CA THR A 63 -5.35 -16.97 -16.11
C THR A 63 -5.44 -16.05 -14.89
N MET A 64 -5.49 -16.63 -13.70
CA MET A 64 -5.49 -15.89 -12.44
C MET A 64 -4.19 -15.09 -12.27
N GLY A 65 -3.05 -15.67 -12.68
CA GLY A 65 -1.76 -15.01 -12.67
C GLY A 65 -1.69 -13.72 -13.51
N ARG A 66 -2.60 -13.49 -14.47
CA ARG A 66 -2.64 -12.28 -15.30
C ARG A 66 -3.43 -11.12 -14.69
N LEU A 67 -4.16 -11.36 -13.59
CA LEU A 67 -5.01 -10.35 -12.95
C LEU A 67 -4.30 -9.03 -12.61
N PRO A 68 -3.03 -9.02 -12.16
CA PRO A 68 -2.31 -7.77 -11.93
C PRO A 68 -2.11 -6.92 -13.20
N LEU A 69 -1.99 -7.54 -14.38
CA LEU A 69 -1.87 -6.79 -15.64
C LEU A 69 -3.19 -6.15 -16.05
N VAL A 70 -4.31 -6.84 -15.80
CA VAL A 70 -5.66 -6.29 -15.98
C VAL A 70 -5.85 -5.06 -15.09
N LEU A 71 -5.38 -5.13 -13.85
CA LEU A 71 -5.45 -4.00 -12.92
C LEU A 71 -4.51 -2.85 -13.28
N LEU A 72 -3.34 -3.13 -13.84
CA LEU A 72 -2.48 -2.09 -14.41
C LEU A 72 -3.22 -1.35 -15.53
N ALA A 73 -3.86 -2.07 -16.45
CA ALA A 73 -4.68 -1.46 -17.49
C ALA A 73 -5.84 -0.64 -16.91
N ALA A 74 -6.57 -1.19 -15.93
CA ALA A 74 -7.65 -0.48 -15.23
C ALA A 74 -7.17 0.82 -14.57
N GLY A 75 -6.01 0.79 -13.91
CA GLY A 75 -5.39 1.95 -13.28
C GLY A 75 -4.93 3.00 -14.29
N LEU A 76 -4.39 2.59 -15.44
CA LEU A 76 -4.03 3.49 -16.52
C LEU A 76 -5.26 4.14 -17.16
N LEU A 77 -6.34 3.40 -17.37
CA LEU A 77 -7.63 3.97 -17.81
C LEU A 77 -8.14 5.01 -16.81
N ALA A 78 -8.12 4.69 -15.52
CA ALA A 78 -8.53 5.60 -14.45
C ALA A 78 -7.62 6.84 -14.31
N ALA A 79 -6.34 6.75 -14.67
CA ALA A 79 -5.45 7.91 -14.72
C ALA A 79 -5.70 8.76 -15.98
N ALA A 80 -5.86 8.12 -17.15
CA ALA A 80 -6.14 8.79 -18.42
C ALA A 80 -7.50 9.49 -18.45
N ALA A 81 -8.46 9.03 -17.63
CA ALA A 81 -9.73 9.69 -17.35
C ALA A 81 -9.60 11.18 -17.01
N PHE A 82 -8.49 11.61 -16.39
CA PHE A 82 -8.27 13.01 -16.04
C PHE A 82 -7.76 13.87 -17.20
N LEU A 83 -7.52 13.28 -18.37
CA LEU A 83 -7.29 14.00 -19.62
C LEU A 83 -8.61 14.32 -20.35
N GLN A 84 -9.74 13.74 -19.90
CA GLN A 84 -11.06 13.95 -20.49
C GLN A 84 -11.83 15.07 -19.77
N PRO A 85 -12.79 15.73 -20.44
CA PRO A 85 -13.67 16.70 -19.80
C PRO A 85 -14.47 16.06 -18.65
N ALA A 86 -14.66 16.80 -17.55
CA ALA A 86 -15.30 16.28 -16.33
C ALA A 86 -16.74 15.76 -16.55
N TRP A 87 -17.45 16.28 -17.55
CA TRP A 87 -18.82 15.87 -17.89
C TRP A 87 -18.89 14.60 -18.74
N PHE A 88 -17.76 14.11 -19.27
CA PHE A 88 -17.69 12.88 -20.07
C PHE A 88 -16.44 12.08 -19.71
N ASN A 89 -16.63 11.09 -18.82
CA ASN A 89 -15.53 10.28 -18.32
C ASN A 89 -15.82 8.76 -18.39
N PRO A 90 -16.02 8.18 -19.57
CA PRO A 90 -16.21 6.74 -19.70
C PRO A 90 -14.99 5.95 -19.19
N LEU A 91 -13.79 6.52 -19.22
CA LEU A 91 -12.57 5.86 -18.81
C LEU A 91 -12.53 5.58 -17.30
N ILE A 92 -13.02 6.48 -16.45
CA ILE A 92 -13.07 6.23 -15.01
C ILE A 92 -14.02 5.06 -14.69
N HIS A 93 -15.18 4.99 -15.36
CA HIS A 93 -16.17 3.94 -15.15
C HIS A 93 -15.71 2.59 -15.73
N ALA A 94 -15.07 2.59 -16.89
CA ALA A 94 -14.46 1.40 -17.47
C ALA A 94 -13.34 0.86 -16.56
N GLY A 95 -12.44 1.74 -16.10
CA GLY A 95 -11.37 1.39 -15.16
C GLY A 95 -11.92 0.85 -13.84
N ALA A 96 -12.90 1.53 -13.24
CA ALA A 96 -13.53 1.11 -11.99
C ALA A 96 -14.26 -0.23 -12.13
N SER A 97 -14.99 -0.46 -13.22
CA SER A 97 -15.70 -1.71 -13.47
C SER A 97 -14.73 -2.88 -13.67
N LEU A 98 -13.68 -2.68 -14.46
CA LEU A 98 -12.65 -3.69 -14.67
C LEU A 98 -11.93 -4.05 -13.37
N ALA A 99 -11.58 -3.04 -12.57
CA ALA A 99 -10.96 -3.25 -11.26
C ALA A 99 -11.90 -3.94 -10.27
N LEU A 100 -13.21 -3.65 -10.32
CA LEU A 100 -14.21 -4.28 -9.45
C LEU A 100 -14.35 -5.76 -9.76
N LEU A 101 -14.49 -6.11 -11.05
CA LEU A 101 -14.52 -7.50 -11.49
C LEU A 101 -13.25 -8.25 -11.08
N ALA A 102 -12.10 -7.62 -11.22
CA ALA A 102 -10.83 -8.19 -10.79
C ALA A 102 -10.76 -8.38 -9.26
N ALA A 103 -11.25 -7.42 -8.46
CA ALA A 103 -11.31 -7.52 -7.01
C ALA A 103 -12.24 -8.67 -6.57
N LEU A 104 -13.42 -8.80 -7.18
CA LEU A 104 -14.34 -9.89 -6.90
C LEU A 104 -13.75 -11.26 -7.28
N ALA A 105 -13.07 -11.36 -8.42
CA ALA A 105 -12.37 -12.57 -8.83
C ALA A 105 -11.26 -12.95 -7.84
N MET A 106 -10.47 -11.96 -7.36
CA MET A 106 -9.46 -12.16 -6.32
C MET A 106 -10.08 -12.62 -4.99
N ALA A 107 -11.16 -11.98 -4.53
CA ALA A 107 -11.84 -12.37 -3.31
C ALA A 107 -12.36 -13.82 -3.38
N ALA A 108 -13.05 -14.17 -4.47
CA ALA A 108 -13.53 -15.52 -4.72
C ALA A 108 -12.38 -16.55 -4.75
N TRP A 109 -11.27 -16.19 -5.39
CA TRP A 109 -10.08 -17.05 -5.44
C TRP A 109 -9.44 -17.24 -4.05
N ILE A 110 -9.27 -16.17 -3.28
CA ILE A 110 -8.76 -16.22 -1.89
C ILE A 110 -9.64 -17.13 -1.03
N VAL A 111 -10.97 -16.97 -1.10
CA VAL A 111 -11.91 -17.78 -0.32
C VAL A 111 -11.82 -19.26 -0.71
N ARG A 112 -11.83 -19.57 -2.01
CA ARG A 112 -11.70 -20.95 -2.51
C ARG A 112 -10.40 -21.59 -2.05
N ARG A 113 -9.29 -20.84 -2.10
CA ARG A 113 -7.96 -21.30 -1.67
C ARG A 113 -7.89 -21.51 -0.16
N GLY A 114 -8.50 -20.62 0.61
CA GLY A 114 -8.61 -20.77 2.06
C GLY A 114 -9.40 -22.01 2.47
N ARG A 115 -10.50 -22.33 1.76
CA ARG A 115 -11.32 -23.53 2.00
C ARG A 115 -10.59 -24.82 1.61
N ALA A 116 -9.77 -24.77 0.58
CA ALA A 116 -8.98 -25.92 0.11
C ALA A 116 -7.59 -26.03 0.77
N ALA A 117 -7.29 -25.20 1.78
CA ALA A 117 -6.00 -25.23 2.45
C ALA A 117 -5.82 -26.51 3.26
N LEU A 118 -4.60 -27.05 3.28
CA LEU A 118 -4.27 -28.19 4.14
C LEU A 118 -4.18 -27.72 5.59
N GLY A 119 -5.23 -27.97 6.38
CA GLY A 119 -5.41 -27.42 7.72
C GLY A 119 -5.84 -25.95 7.71
N ALA A 120 -5.83 -25.30 8.88
CA ALA A 120 -6.27 -23.90 8.97
C ALA A 120 -5.33 -22.96 8.20
N PRO A 121 -5.83 -22.11 7.28
CA PRO A 121 -4.99 -21.16 6.56
C PRO A 121 -4.35 -20.15 7.53
N HIS A 122 -3.18 -19.64 7.16
CA HIS A 122 -2.52 -18.60 7.97
C HIS A 122 -3.43 -17.36 8.10
N PRO A 123 -3.56 -16.76 9.30
CA PRO A 123 -4.51 -15.68 9.53
C PRO A 123 -4.30 -14.42 8.68
N GLY A 124 -3.10 -14.22 8.14
CA GLY A 124 -2.83 -13.17 7.14
C GLY A 124 -3.73 -13.24 5.89
N LEU A 125 -4.26 -14.43 5.55
CA LEU A 125 -5.20 -14.58 4.43
C LEU A 125 -6.47 -13.73 4.63
N ARG A 126 -6.95 -13.62 5.87
CA ARG A 126 -8.14 -12.83 6.21
C ARG A 126 -7.91 -11.33 6.05
N TRP A 127 -6.68 -10.86 6.25
CA TRP A 127 -6.31 -9.45 6.00
C TRP A 127 -6.36 -9.12 4.52
N TYR A 128 -5.85 -10.00 3.65
CA TYR A 128 -5.97 -9.83 2.20
C TYR A 128 -7.43 -9.85 1.75
N LEU A 129 -8.25 -10.77 2.28
CA LEU A 129 -9.68 -10.79 1.95
C LEU A 129 -10.40 -9.50 2.39
N ALA A 130 -10.13 -9.02 3.60
CA ALA A 130 -10.69 -7.77 4.10
C ALA A 130 -10.26 -6.55 3.24
N ALA A 131 -8.98 -6.48 2.88
CA ALA A 131 -8.46 -5.43 2.01
C ALA A 131 -9.13 -5.44 0.62
N VAL A 132 -9.27 -6.61 0.00
CA VAL A 132 -9.93 -6.75 -1.31
C VAL A 132 -11.43 -6.45 -1.22
N ALA A 133 -12.09 -6.78 -0.11
CA ALA A 133 -13.47 -6.38 0.14
C ALA A 133 -13.61 -4.85 0.26
N CYS A 134 -12.70 -4.17 0.96
CA CYS A 134 -12.65 -2.70 1.01
C CYS A 134 -12.45 -2.11 -0.39
N LEU A 135 -11.56 -2.68 -1.22
CA LEU A 135 -11.38 -2.26 -2.61
C LEU A 135 -12.68 -2.39 -3.41
N ALA A 136 -13.37 -3.53 -3.31
CA ALA A 136 -14.63 -3.75 -4.02
C ALA A 136 -15.69 -2.71 -3.63
N LEU A 137 -15.85 -2.41 -2.33
CA LEU A 137 -16.75 -1.37 -1.83
C LEU A 137 -16.36 0.04 -2.31
N ALA A 138 -15.05 0.32 -2.35
CA ALA A 138 -14.54 1.61 -2.83
C ALA A 138 -14.82 1.83 -4.32
N LEU A 139 -14.73 0.77 -5.13
CA LEU A 139 -15.00 0.83 -6.57
C LEU A 139 -16.51 0.86 -6.85
N ALA A 140 -17.31 0.10 -6.09
CA ALA A 140 -18.77 0.18 -6.15
C ALA A 140 -19.27 1.61 -5.84
N SER A 141 -18.61 2.31 -4.90
CA SER A 141 -18.91 3.71 -4.58
C SER A 141 -18.71 4.63 -5.80
N VAL A 142 -17.68 4.43 -6.61
CA VAL A 142 -17.43 5.18 -7.86
C VAL A 142 -18.51 4.90 -8.90
N LEU A 143 -18.93 3.65 -9.04
CA LEU A 143 -19.99 3.28 -9.98
C LEU A 143 -21.37 3.77 -9.54
N ALA A 144 -21.58 3.98 -8.24
CA ALA A 144 -22.83 4.52 -7.69
C ALA A 144 -22.94 6.05 -7.77
N MET A 145 -21.82 6.77 -7.86
CA MET A 145 -21.79 8.24 -7.91
C MET A 145 -22.73 8.88 -8.95
N PRO A 146 -22.81 8.40 -10.21
CA PRO A 146 -23.73 8.97 -11.20
C PRO A 146 -25.21 8.77 -10.86
N ALA A 147 -25.54 7.65 -10.20
CA ALA A 147 -26.91 7.33 -9.81
C ALA A 147 -27.36 8.04 -8.52
N LEU A 148 -26.40 8.53 -7.71
CA LEU A 148 -26.64 9.21 -6.44
C LEU A 148 -25.95 10.59 -6.40
N PRO A 149 -26.36 11.57 -7.21
CA PRO A 149 -25.66 12.87 -7.31
C PRO A 149 -25.56 13.60 -5.96
N SER A 150 -26.60 13.52 -5.12
CA SER A 150 -26.62 14.13 -3.78
C SER A 150 -25.59 13.50 -2.82
N GLN A 151 -25.13 12.29 -3.09
CA GLN A 151 -24.15 11.55 -2.29
C GLN A 151 -22.76 11.56 -2.93
N HIS A 152 -22.54 12.24 -4.05
CA HIS A 152 -21.28 12.19 -4.80
C HIS A 152 -20.06 12.51 -3.93
N ALA A 153 -20.12 13.59 -3.13
CA ALA A 153 -19.03 13.98 -2.24
C ALA A 153 -18.76 12.94 -1.14
N ALA A 154 -19.82 12.40 -0.53
CA ALA A 154 -19.72 11.37 0.49
C ALA A 154 -19.12 10.07 -0.07
N LEU A 155 -19.61 9.60 -1.21
CA LEU A 155 -19.09 8.41 -1.89
C LEU A 155 -17.63 8.58 -2.32
N ARG A 156 -17.21 9.81 -2.66
CA ARG A 156 -15.81 10.12 -2.99
C ARG A 156 -14.92 9.97 -1.77
N LEU A 157 -15.38 10.39 -0.59
CA LEU A 157 -14.68 10.20 0.67
C LEU A 157 -14.60 8.72 1.06
N VAL A 158 -15.69 7.96 0.88
CA VAL A 158 -15.70 6.50 1.08
C VAL A 158 -14.68 5.84 0.17
N HIS A 159 -14.72 6.13 -1.14
CA HIS A 159 -13.77 5.61 -2.11
C HIS A 159 -12.32 5.89 -1.69
N LEU A 160 -12.03 7.12 -1.28
CA LEU A 160 -10.69 7.54 -0.87
C LEU A 160 -10.18 6.76 0.35
N HIS A 161 -10.95 6.71 1.44
CA HIS A 161 -10.51 6.08 2.69
C HIS A 161 -10.49 4.55 2.60
N LEU A 162 -11.44 3.95 1.88
CA LEU A 162 -11.43 2.50 1.65
C LEU A 162 -10.27 2.08 0.74
N ASN A 163 -9.82 2.89 -0.22
CA ASN A 163 -8.63 2.57 -1.00
C ASN A 163 -7.34 2.73 -0.18
N THR A 164 -7.18 3.85 0.52
CA THR A 164 -5.93 4.18 1.22
C THR A 164 -5.76 3.38 2.52
N LEU A 165 -6.75 3.38 3.41
CA LEU A 165 -6.65 2.70 4.71
C LEU A 165 -7.17 1.26 4.64
N GLY A 166 -8.22 1.01 3.85
CA GLY A 166 -8.80 -0.33 3.71
C GLY A 166 -7.97 -1.24 2.84
N PHE A 167 -7.92 -0.98 1.54
CA PHE A 167 -7.20 -1.84 0.60
C PHE A 167 -5.69 -1.77 0.82
N VAL A 168 -5.09 -0.58 0.70
CA VAL A 168 -3.64 -0.42 0.83
C VAL A 168 -3.19 -0.62 2.28
N GLY A 169 -3.84 0.04 3.23
CA GLY A 169 -3.49 -0.03 4.66
C GLY A 169 -3.63 -1.42 5.27
N LEU A 170 -4.77 -2.11 5.13
CA LEU A 170 -4.92 -3.47 5.69
C LEU A 170 -4.02 -4.48 4.99
N THR A 171 -3.82 -4.37 3.68
CA THR A 171 -2.82 -5.21 2.98
C THR A 171 -1.45 -5.01 3.59
N ALA A 172 -1.02 -3.75 3.72
CA ALA A 172 0.29 -3.41 4.23
C ALA A 172 0.48 -3.88 5.68
N LEU A 173 -0.47 -3.63 6.58
CA LEU A 173 -0.38 -4.09 7.98
C LEU A 173 -0.35 -5.62 8.09
N GLY A 174 -1.19 -6.30 7.31
CA GLY A 174 -1.20 -7.77 7.25
C GLY A 174 0.12 -8.34 6.76
N THR A 175 0.74 -7.72 5.76
CA THR A 175 2.04 -8.12 5.21
C THR A 175 3.19 -7.73 6.15
N LEU A 176 3.19 -6.53 6.72
CA LEU A 176 4.24 -6.02 7.60
C LEU A 176 4.47 -6.93 8.81
N ALA A 177 3.39 -7.46 9.38
CA ALA A 177 3.44 -8.39 10.51
C ALA A 177 4.28 -9.66 10.23
N VAL A 178 4.47 -10.04 8.96
CA VAL A 178 5.31 -11.18 8.56
C VAL A 178 6.57 -10.77 7.80
N LEU A 179 6.52 -9.64 7.09
CA LEU A 179 7.62 -9.17 6.25
C LEU A 179 8.75 -8.58 7.08
N LEU A 180 8.45 -7.87 8.18
CA LEU A 180 9.52 -7.37 9.05
C LEU A 180 10.32 -8.52 9.70
N PRO A 181 9.71 -9.53 10.34
CA PRO A 181 10.45 -10.70 10.84
C PRO A 181 11.26 -11.40 9.74
N THR A 182 10.69 -11.52 8.54
CA THR A 182 11.39 -12.09 7.37
C THR A 182 12.63 -11.27 6.99
N ALA A 183 12.52 -9.93 6.99
CA ALA A 183 13.64 -9.04 6.70
C ALA A 183 14.69 -9.03 7.83
N ALA A 184 14.27 -9.24 9.08
CA ALA A 184 15.14 -9.40 10.23
C ALA A 184 15.85 -10.77 10.26
N GLY A 185 15.41 -11.74 9.45
CA GLY A 185 15.94 -13.10 9.46
C GLY A 185 15.61 -13.86 10.75
N LYS A 186 14.57 -13.44 11.47
CA LYS A 186 14.18 -13.98 12.78
C LYS A 186 12.69 -14.34 12.79
N PRO A 187 12.30 -15.49 13.37
CA PRO A 187 10.89 -15.82 13.52
C PRO A 187 10.21 -14.90 14.54
N ASP A 188 8.94 -14.55 14.31
CA ASP A 188 8.06 -13.94 15.31
C ASP A 188 6.91 -14.90 15.66
N PRO A 189 6.97 -15.59 16.82
CA PRO A 189 5.92 -16.54 17.21
C PRO A 189 4.57 -15.86 17.49
N THR A 190 4.55 -14.54 17.69
CA THR A 190 3.33 -13.80 18.06
C THR A 190 2.61 -13.19 16.86
N ALA A 191 3.24 -13.12 15.69
CA ALA A 191 2.70 -12.48 14.49
C ALA A 191 1.32 -13.05 14.09
N ALA A 192 1.17 -14.38 14.08
CA ALA A 192 -0.10 -15.03 13.75
C ALA A 192 -1.21 -14.69 14.77
N GLY A 193 -0.86 -14.61 16.06
CA GLY A 193 -1.80 -14.22 17.12
C GLY A 193 -2.23 -12.76 17.01
N TRP A 194 -1.29 -11.86 16.71
CA TRP A 194 -1.57 -10.45 16.44
C TRP A 194 -2.50 -10.30 15.23
N LEU A 195 -2.22 -10.99 14.12
CA LEU A 195 -3.06 -10.96 12.91
C LEU A 195 -4.50 -11.40 13.19
N LYS A 196 -4.70 -12.42 14.04
CA LYS A 196 -6.05 -12.89 14.41
C LYS A 196 -6.80 -11.85 15.24
N ARG A 197 -6.16 -11.29 16.27
CA ARG A 197 -6.79 -10.38 17.25
C ARG A 197 -7.01 -8.99 16.70
N GLN A 198 -6.11 -8.48 15.87
CA GLN A 198 -6.15 -7.08 15.44
C GLN A 198 -6.99 -6.84 14.19
N LEU A 199 -7.32 -7.87 13.39
CA LEU A 199 -8.12 -7.68 12.17
C LEU A 199 -9.50 -7.04 12.43
N PRO A 200 -10.31 -7.50 13.41
CA PRO A 200 -11.61 -6.89 13.67
C PRO A 200 -11.50 -5.40 14.03
N LEU A 201 -10.52 -5.03 14.87
CA LEU A 201 -10.29 -3.64 15.26
C LEU A 201 -9.85 -2.79 14.05
N ALA A 202 -8.88 -3.28 13.27
CA ALA A 202 -8.38 -2.55 12.11
C ALA A 202 -9.47 -2.36 11.04
N LEU A 203 -10.23 -3.42 10.73
CA LEU A 203 -11.33 -3.35 9.76
C LEU A 203 -12.47 -2.44 10.24
N ALA A 204 -12.89 -2.57 11.50
CA ALA A 204 -13.89 -1.68 12.08
C ALA A 204 -13.42 -0.22 12.05
N GLY A 205 -12.15 0.02 12.39
CA GLY A 205 -11.52 1.33 12.31
C GLY A 205 -11.61 1.94 10.91
N VAL A 206 -11.21 1.18 9.89
CA VAL A 206 -11.31 1.61 8.49
C VAL A 206 -12.75 1.94 8.07
N LEU A 207 -13.70 1.05 8.38
CA LEU A 207 -15.10 1.23 7.99
C LEU A 207 -15.74 2.44 8.69
N LEU A 208 -15.43 2.65 9.97
CA LEU A 208 -15.88 3.80 10.75
C LEU A 208 -15.23 5.10 10.28
N ILE A 209 -13.97 5.09 9.84
CA ILE A 209 -13.36 6.26 9.21
C ILE A 209 -14.06 6.57 7.89
N ALA A 210 -14.20 5.59 7.00
CA ALA A 210 -14.79 5.78 5.68
C ALA A 210 -16.24 6.27 5.75
N GLY A 211 -17.07 5.64 6.60
CA GLY A 211 -18.45 6.05 6.80
C GLY A 211 -18.59 7.31 7.66
N GLY A 212 -17.75 7.48 8.68
CA GLY A 212 -17.80 8.62 9.58
C GLY A 212 -17.44 9.92 8.89
N VAL A 213 -16.37 9.95 8.08
CA VAL A 213 -16.01 11.16 7.32
C VAL A 213 -17.07 11.48 6.26
N ALA A 214 -17.76 10.47 5.73
CA ALA A 214 -18.79 10.64 4.71
C ALA A 214 -20.14 11.14 5.26
N TRP A 215 -20.56 10.64 6.43
CA TRP A 215 -21.93 10.86 6.93
C TRP A 215 -22.02 11.25 8.41
N TRP A 216 -21.06 10.86 9.25
CA TRP A 216 -21.15 11.09 10.69
C TRP A 216 -19.77 11.26 11.35
N PRO A 217 -19.22 12.49 11.40
CA PRO A 217 -17.84 12.74 11.82
C PRO A 217 -17.43 12.16 13.19
N PRO A 218 -18.30 12.09 14.22
CA PRO A 218 -17.97 11.43 15.48
C PRO A 218 -17.48 9.98 15.32
N ALA A 219 -18.08 9.20 14.41
CA ALA A 219 -17.64 7.83 14.13
C ALA A 219 -16.21 7.77 13.57
N ALA A 220 -15.77 8.79 12.82
CA ALA A 220 -14.44 8.82 12.26
C ALA A 220 -13.36 8.90 13.33
N TYR A 221 -13.60 9.61 14.45
CA TYR A 221 -12.67 9.68 15.58
C TYR A 221 -12.52 8.34 16.29
N LEU A 222 -13.64 7.64 16.53
CA LEU A 222 -13.59 6.28 17.05
C LEU A 222 -12.86 5.35 16.08
N GLY A 223 -13.15 5.47 14.79
CA GLY A 223 -12.48 4.70 13.75
C GLY A 223 -10.96 4.94 13.72
N ALA A 224 -10.53 6.20 13.86
CA ALA A 224 -9.13 6.58 13.96
C ALA A 224 -8.44 5.93 15.17
N LEU A 225 -9.09 5.94 16.35
CA LEU A 225 -8.59 5.25 17.54
C LEU A 225 -8.46 3.74 17.33
N LEU A 226 -9.51 3.09 16.79
CA LEU A 226 -9.53 1.65 16.55
C LEU A 226 -8.50 1.19 15.52
N LEU A 227 -8.13 2.05 14.56
CA LEU A 227 -7.06 1.77 13.60
C LEU A 227 -5.68 2.08 14.19
N PHE A 228 -5.54 3.15 14.98
CA PHE A 228 -4.27 3.54 15.59
C PHE A 228 -3.73 2.45 16.52
N VAL A 229 -4.59 1.82 17.33
CA VAL A 229 -4.20 0.81 18.32
C VAL A 229 -3.46 -0.39 17.70
N PRO A 230 -3.99 -1.10 16.68
CA PRO A 230 -3.25 -2.14 15.95
C PRO A 230 -1.87 -1.68 15.45
N VAL A 231 -1.79 -0.51 14.82
CA VAL A 231 -0.55 0.01 14.24
C VAL A 231 0.49 0.27 15.34
N ALA A 232 0.07 0.89 16.45
CA ALA A 232 0.93 1.17 17.58
C ALA A 232 1.42 -0.12 18.26
N LEU A 233 0.53 -1.09 18.47
CA LEU A 233 0.88 -2.39 19.04
C LEU A 233 1.84 -3.20 18.16
N LEU A 234 1.75 -3.07 16.84
CA LEU A 234 2.73 -3.68 15.93
C LEU A 234 4.10 -3.02 16.09
N GLY A 235 4.15 -1.69 16.18
CA GLY A 235 5.39 -0.94 16.36
C GLY A 235 6.07 -1.24 17.70
N THR A 236 5.31 -1.30 18.79
CA THR A 236 5.85 -1.66 20.12
C THR A 236 6.36 -3.10 20.16
N ALA A 237 5.63 -4.03 19.54
CA ALA A 237 6.08 -5.41 19.36
C ALA A 237 7.42 -5.51 18.62
N TRP A 238 7.63 -4.69 17.58
CA TRP A 238 8.88 -4.65 16.85
C TRP A 238 10.03 -4.05 17.66
N MET A 239 9.78 -2.97 18.40
CA MET A 239 10.78 -2.38 19.30
C MET A 239 11.25 -3.37 20.36
N ALA A 240 10.35 -4.21 20.88
CA ALA A 240 10.70 -5.21 21.87
C ALA A 240 11.50 -6.40 21.29
N ARG A 241 11.26 -6.79 20.03
CA ARG A 241 11.80 -8.04 19.45
C ARG A 241 12.93 -7.86 18.44
N PHE A 242 12.92 -6.75 17.71
CA PHE A 242 13.82 -6.47 16.61
C PHE A 242 14.54 -5.11 16.71
N PRO A 243 14.87 -4.58 17.91
CA PRO A 243 15.41 -3.22 18.04
C PRO A 243 16.71 -3.07 17.24
N GLY A 244 17.59 -4.08 17.31
CA GLY A 244 18.86 -4.09 16.60
C GLY A 244 18.74 -4.24 15.08
N GLU A 245 17.58 -4.61 14.53
CA GLU A 245 17.36 -4.71 13.08
C GLU A 245 16.68 -3.47 12.52
N ILE A 246 15.71 -2.90 13.25
CA ILE A 246 14.95 -1.72 12.81
C ILE A 246 15.72 -0.41 13.01
N LEU A 247 16.70 -0.37 13.92
CA LEU A 247 17.55 0.80 14.17
C LEU A 247 18.86 0.78 13.37
N ARG A 248 19.07 -0.21 12.48
CA ARG A 248 20.28 -0.24 11.63
C ARG A 248 20.25 0.90 10.61
N LEU A 249 21.45 1.37 10.25
CA LEU A 249 21.61 2.35 9.17
C LEU A 249 21.16 1.80 7.79
N HIS A 250 21.18 0.47 7.64
CA HIS A 250 20.94 -0.23 6.39
C HIS A 250 20.01 -1.42 6.59
N GLY A 251 19.29 -1.79 5.53
CA GLY A 251 18.46 -2.98 5.47
C GLY A 251 16.98 -2.67 5.28
N ALA A 252 16.26 -3.69 4.81
CA ALA A 252 14.82 -3.59 4.57
C ALA A 252 14.03 -3.34 5.86
N ALA A 253 14.42 -3.96 6.98
CA ALA A 253 13.74 -3.82 8.28
C ALA A 253 13.62 -2.35 8.73
N THR A 254 14.70 -1.56 8.64
CA THR A 254 14.68 -0.12 8.93
C THR A 254 13.66 0.64 8.08
N SER A 255 13.63 0.38 6.77
CA SER A 255 12.69 1.05 5.85
C SER A 255 11.23 0.70 6.18
N LEU A 256 10.96 -0.56 6.52
CA LEU A 256 9.62 -1.02 6.91
C LEU A 256 9.19 -0.44 8.26
N ALA A 257 10.11 -0.29 9.22
CA ALA A 257 9.85 0.36 10.50
C ALA A 257 9.54 1.85 10.33
N LEU A 258 10.31 2.56 9.49
CA LEU A 258 10.06 3.95 9.15
C LEU A 258 8.71 4.14 8.45
N ALA A 259 8.30 3.20 7.59
CA ALA A 259 6.96 3.22 7.01
C ALA A 259 5.86 3.15 8.08
N LEU A 260 5.99 2.23 9.04
CA LEU A 260 5.02 2.11 10.13
C LEU A 260 4.96 3.38 10.99
N ALA A 261 6.13 3.97 11.31
CA ALA A 261 6.22 5.23 12.02
C ALA A 261 5.57 6.40 11.24
N GLY A 262 5.81 6.46 9.92
CA GLY A 262 5.16 7.42 9.04
C GLY A 262 3.64 7.29 9.05
N LEU A 263 3.11 6.06 8.98
CA LEU A 263 1.67 5.81 9.09
C LEU A 263 1.09 6.25 10.44
N LEU A 264 1.77 5.95 11.56
CA LEU A 264 1.32 6.36 12.89
C LEU A 264 1.14 7.88 13.00
N VAL A 265 2.12 8.64 12.56
CA VAL A 265 2.05 10.11 12.61
C VAL A 265 0.99 10.65 11.64
N LEU A 266 0.85 10.04 10.46
CA LEU A 266 -0.21 10.41 9.51
C LEU A 266 -1.61 10.17 10.07
N LEU A 267 -1.82 9.11 10.87
CA LEU A 267 -3.10 8.90 11.57
C LEU A 267 -3.38 10.01 12.58
N SER A 268 -2.35 10.49 13.30
CA SER A 268 -2.49 11.66 14.17
C SER A 268 -2.80 12.94 13.38
N PHE A 269 -2.14 13.13 12.23
CA PHE A 269 -2.41 14.27 11.34
C PHE A 269 -3.82 14.23 10.77
N ALA A 270 -4.37 13.04 10.48
CA ALA A 270 -5.74 12.89 10.02
C ALA A 270 -6.75 13.39 11.07
N VAL A 271 -6.51 13.14 12.36
CA VAL A 271 -7.34 13.67 13.46
C VAL A 271 -7.23 15.20 13.53
N LEU A 272 -6.03 15.75 13.45
CA LEU A 272 -5.82 17.21 13.43
C LEU A 272 -6.47 17.86 12.21
N HIS A 273 -6.41 17.21 11.05
CA HIS A 273 -7.07 17.64 9.83
C HIS A 273 -8.60 17.63 10.00
N ALA A 274 -9.18 16.59 10.58
CA ALA A 274 -10.62 16.52 10.87
C ALA A 274 -11.09 17.64 11.82
N GLN A 275 -10.20 18.09 12.72
CA GLN A 275 -10.41 19.22 13.62
C GLN A 275 -10.12 20.59 12.96
N ARG A 276 -9.82 20.62 11.66
CA ARG A 276 -9.42 21.82 10.90
C ARG A 276 -8.16 22.53 11.42
N ARG A 277 -7.30 21.81 12.15
CA ARG A 277 -6.00 22.31 12.64
C ARG A 277 -4.88 22.16 11.61
N LEU A 278 -5.05 21.25 10.66
CA LEU A 278 -4.16 21.08 9.51
C LEU A 278 -4.96 21.11 8.20
N ALA A 279 -4.36 21.67 7.16
CA ALA A 279 -4.90 21.61 5.80
C ALA A 279 -4.83 20.16 5.27
N GLY A 280 -5.91 19.65 4.69
CA GLY A 280 -5.97 18.26 4.19
C GLY A 280 -5.71 18.09 2.71
N GLY A 281 -5.45 19.18 1.98
CA GLY A 281 -5.35 19.16 0.52
C GLY A 281 -4.28 18.19 -0.01
N ASP A 282 -3.18 18.03 0.73
CA ASP A 282 -2.05 17.19 0.34
C ASP A 282 -1.92 15.91 1.18
N ALA A 283 -2.95 15.53 1.95
CA ALA A 283 -2.91 14.35 2.82
C ALA A 283 -2.61 13.05 2.05
N ILE A 284 -3.12 12.93 0.81
CA ILE A 284 -2.87 11.77 -0.06
C ILE A 284 -1.41 11.69 -0.48
N LEU A 285 -0.81 12.84 -0.82
CA LEU A 285 0.61 12.91 -1.14
C LEU A 285 1.45 12.63 0.11
N GLY A 286 1.08 13.19 1.26
CA GLY A 286 1.69 12.86 2.55
C GLY A 286 1.68 11.35 2.83
N PHE A 287 0.57 10.66 2.57
CA PHE A 287 0.45 9.20 2.69
C PHE A 287 1.36 8.44 1.72
N LEU A 288 1.40 8.85 0.45
CA LEU A 288 2.33 8.29 -0.53
C LEU A 288 3.78 8.41 -0.05
N LEU A 289 4.15 9.59 0.43
CA LEU A 289 5.51 9.92 0.81
C LEU A 289 5.92 9.23 2.12
N ALA A 290 5.21 9.48 3.22
CA ALA A 290 5.66 9.03 4.54
C ALA A 290 5.36 7.55 4.83
N PHE A 291 4.42 6.92 4.11
CA PHE A 291 4.10 5.52 4.32
C PHE A 291 4.47 4.63 3.12
N LEU A 292 4.01 4.95 1.91
CA LEU A 292 4.16 4.02 0.79
C LEU A 292 5.57 3.94 0.22
N LEU A 293 6.27 5.07 0.05
CA LEU A 293 7.66 5.04 -0.43
C LEU A 293 8.58 4.21 0.49
N PRO A 294 8.64 4.43 1.82
CA PRO A 294 9.48 3.60 2.69
C PRO A 294 9.00 2.14 2.75
N LEU A 295 7.68 1.89 2.68
CA LEU A 295 7.12 0.53 2.64
C LEU A 295 7.56 -0.22 1.38
N VAL A 296 7.32 0.36 0.20
CA VAL A 296 7.59 -0.29 -1.09
C VAL A 296 9.08 -0.46 -1.30
N THR A 297 9.90 0.57 -1.03
CA THR A 297 11.36 0.44 -1.18
C THR A 297 11.93 -0.59 -0.20
N GLY A 298 11.40 -0.68 1.02
CA GLY A 298 11.75 -1.73 1.99
C GLY A 298 11.35 -3.13 1.51
N ALA A 299 10.10 -3.30 1.06
CA ALA A 299 9.61 -4.58 0.55
C ALA A 299 10.35 -5.04 -0.70
N VAL A 300 10.59 -4.14 -1.66
CA VAL A 300 11.38 -4.40 -2.88
C VAL A 300 12.80 -4.79 -2.51
N SER A 301 13.43 -4.10 -1.53
CA SER A 301 14.78 -4.47 -1.06
C SER A 301 14.87 -5.92 -0.60
N GLN A 302 13.82 -6.43 0.06
CA GLN A 302 13.79 -7.79 0.59
C GLN A 302 13.39 -8.84 -0.45
N LEU A 303 12.37 -8.53 -1.25
CA LEU A 303 11.64 -9.51 -2.07
C LEU A 303 12.07 -9.52 -3.53
N LEU A 304 12.52 -8.39 -4.09
CA LEU A 304 12.94 -8.32 -5.50
C LEU A 304 14.05 -9.32 -5.82
N PRO A 305 15.10 -9.51 -5.00
CA PRO A 305 16.12 -10.53 -5.28
C PRO A 305 15.51 -11.94 -5.45
N VAL A 306 14.57 -12.32 -4.59
CA VAL A 306 13.88 -13.62 -4.64
C VAL A 306 13.02 -13.75 -5.90
N TRP A 307 12.40 -12.66 -6.36
CA TRP A 307 11.58 -12.67 -7.57
C TRP A 307 12.38 -12.61 -8.86
N LEU A 308 13.61 -12.09 -8.81
CA LEU A 308 14.54 -12.08 -9.94
C LEU A 308 15.19 -13.45 -10.13
N ARG A 309 15.60 -14.11 -9.05
CA ARG A 309 16.19 -15.45 -9.06
C ARG A 309 15.48 -16.37 -8.05
N PRO A 310 14.34 -16.97 -8.43
CA PRO A 310 13.63 -17.88 -7.54
C PRO A 310 14.47 -19.10 -7.16
N GLY A 311 14.32 -19.58 -5.92
CA GLY A 311 14.97 -20.79 -5.44
C GLY A 311 15.88 -20.56 -4.24
N VAL A 312 16.92 -21.38 -4.14
CA VAL A 312 17.86 -21.39 -3.01
C VAL A 312 18.57 -20.04 -2.89
N GLN A 313 18.58 -19.49 -1.68
CA GLN A 313 19.25 -18.23 -1.39
C GLN A 313 20.77 -18.41 -1.49
N SER A 314 21.43 -17.50 -2.19
CA SER A 314 22.86 -17.55 -2.50
C SER A 314 23.54 -16.22 -2.17
N GLY A 315 24.86 -16.15 -2.26
CA GLY A 315 25.62 -14.90 -2.04
C GLY A 315 25.12 -13.73 -2.90
N TRP A 316 24.61 -13.99 -4.11
CA TRP A 316 23.98 -12.97 -4.95
C TRP A 316 22.75 -12.33 -4.29
N HIS A 317 21.92 -13.13 -3.62
CA HIS A 317 20.72 -12.63 -2.94
C HIS A 317 21.10 -11.71 -1.77
N HIS A 318 22.12 -12.10 -1.00
CA HIS A 318 22.63 -11.29 0.10
C HIS A 318 23.21 -9.96 -0.41
N ALA A 319 24.09 -10.00 -1.41
CA ALA A 319 24.67 -8.80 -2.01
C ALA A 319 23.60 -7.87 -2.63
N ALA A 320 22.56 -8.43 -3.25
CA ALA A 320 21.45 -7.66 -3.79
C ALA A 320 20.64 -6.96 -2.67
N ARG A 321 20.32 -7.66 -1.58
CA ARG A 321 19.63 -7.08 -0.41
C ARG A 321 20.47 -6.01 0.27
N GLU A 322 21.77 -6.23 0.43
CA GLU A 322 22.69 -5.23 0.99
C GLU A 322 22.75 -3.96 0.13
N ARG A 323 22.80 -4.11 -1.20
CA ARG A 323 22.82 -2.97 -2.12
C ARG A 323 21.52 -2.17 -2.06
N LEU A 324 20.37 -2.84 -2.13
CA LEU A 324 19.05 -2.20 -2.08
C LEU A 324 18.75 -1.61 -0.69
N GLY A 325 19.23 -2.27 0.37
CA GLY A 325 19.09 -1.83 1.75
C GLY A 325 20.08 -0.73 2.16
N ARG A 326 21.06 -0.39 1.32
CA ARG A 326 22.09 0.60 1.67
C ARG A 326 21.46 1.99 1.85
N PHE A 327 21.86 2.66 2.93
CA PHE A 327 21.32 3.94 3.38
C PHE A 327 19.80 3.95 3.62
N ALA A 328 19.22 2.81 4.01
CA ALA A 328 17.79 2.71 4.29
C ALA A 328 17.29 3.72 5.32
N VAL A 329 18.08 4.04 6.36
CA VAL A 329 17.68 5.06 7.35
C VAL A 329 17.56 6.45 6.72
N LEU A 330 18.60 6.88 5.99
CA LEU A 330 18.63 8.20 5.35
C LEU A 330 17.50 8.31 4.34
N ARG A 331 17.38 7.31 3.45
CA ARG A 331 16.31 7.24 2.46
C ARG A 331 14.93 7.24 3.13
N GLY A 332 14.70 6.38 4.10
CA GLY A 332 13.41 6.30 4.80
C GLY A 332 13.05 7.61 5.49
N LEU A 333 14.01 8.27 6.15
CA LEU A 333 13.81 9.57 6.78
C LEU A 333 13.50 10.66 5.74
N THR A 334 14.18 10.68 4.59
CA THR A 334 13.83 11.64 3.52
C THR A 334 12.37 11.48 3.07
N PHE A 335 11.86 10.24 3.00
CA PHE A 335 10.46 9.99 2.65
C PHE A 335 9.48 10.40 3.76
N VAL A 336 9.76 9.98 5.00
CA VAL A 336 8.90 10.24 6.16
C VAL A 336 8.81 11.74 6.43
N VAL A 337 9.95 12.44 6.46
CA VAL A 337 10.01 13.89 6.66
C VAL A 337 9.35 14.62 5.50
N ALA A 338 9.58 14.22 4.24
CA ALA A 338 8.88 14.79 3.09
C ALA A 338 7.36 14.69 3.25
N GLY A 339 6.86 13.51 3.61
CA GLY A 339 5.42 13.28 3.76
C GLY A 339 4.80 14.06 4.90
N TRP A 340 5.50 14.21 6.04
CA TRP A 340 5.01 15.03 7.14
C TRP A 340 4.97 16.51 6.80
N LEU A 341 6.04 17.03 6.18
CA LEU A 341 6.10 18.41 5.73
C LEU A 341 4.99 18.74 4.72
N VAL A 342 4.78 17.86 3.75
CA VAL A 342 3.72 18.00 2.75
C VAL A 342 2.35 17.91 3.41
N ALA A 343 2.13 16.94 4.31
CA ALA A 343 0.86 16.81 5.03
C ALA A 343 0.58 17.97 5.98
N SER A 344 1.60 18.70 6.44
CA SER A 344 1.45 19.95 7.20
C SER A 344 1.34 21.19 6.31
N GLY A 345 1.30 21.05 4.98
CA GLY A 345 1.09 22.13 4.01
C GLY A 345 2.36 22.70 3.36
N TRP A 346 3.56 22.19 3.71
CA TRP A 346 4.81 22.61 3.08
C TRP A 346 5.18 21.73 1.88
N ARG A 347 4.52 22.01 0.75
CA ARG A 347 4.69 21.29 -0.53
C ARG A 347 6.14 21.13 -1.01
N PRO A 348 7.05 22.13 -0.88
CA PRO A 348 8.44 21.98 -1.31
C PRO A 348 9.19 20.81 -0.65
N GLY A 349 8.72 20.33 0.51
CA GLY A 349 9.28 19.15 1.17
C GLY A 349 9.25 17.86 0.32
N ALA A 350 8.39 17.79 -0.70
CA ALA A 350 8.34 16.65 -1.62
C ALA A 350 9.66 16.40 -2.38
N TRP A 351 10.53 17.41 -2.54
CA TRP A 351 11.84 17.24 -3.16
C TRP A 351 12.76 16.28 -2.41
N LEU A 352 12.64 16.19 -1.08
CA LEU A 352 13.37 15.19 -0.29
C LEU A 352 13.03 13.76 -0.73
N ALA A 353 11.76 13.51 -1.05
CA ALA A 353 11.33 12.22 -1.54
C ALA A 353 11.79 11.93 -2.98
N VAL A 354 11.92 12.95 -3.83
CA VAL A 354 12.52 12.78 -5.17
C VAL A 354 13.95 12.28 -5.04
N VAL A 355 14.76 12.89 -4.16
CA VAL A 355 16.14 12.48 -3.91
C VAL A 355 16.18 11.04 -3.38
N GLY A 356 15.38 10.72 -2.36
CA GLY A 356 15.32 9.38 -1.79
C GLY A 356 14.93 8.31 -2.81
N LEU A 357 13.98 8.62 -3.70
CA LEU A 357 13.52 7.71 -4.75
C LEU A 357 14.58 7.53 -5.84
N ALA A 358 15.22 8.62 -6.28
CA ALA A 358 16.30 8.56 -7.26
C ALA A 358 17.47 7.70 -6.78
N VAL A 359 17.89 7.85 -5.52
CA VAL A 359 18.92 7.01 -4.90
C VAL A 359 18.52 5.54 -4.92
N PHE A 360 17.26 5.22 -4.58
CA PHE A 360 16.79 3.83 -4.60
C PHE A 360 16.76 3.24 -6.01
N VAL A 361 16.29 4.01 -7.00
CA VAL A 361 16.26 3.57 -8.40
C VAL A 361 17.69 3.30 -8.89
N ALA A 362 18.65 4.18 -8.60
CA ALA A 362 20.06 3.97 -8.92
C ALA A 362 20.65 2.71 -8.27
N GLN A 363 20.24 2.37 -7.05
CA GLN A 363 20.63 1.12 -6.38
C GLN A 363 19.98 -0.11 -7.03
N ALA A 364 18.73 0.01 -7.49
CA ALA A 364 17.93 -1.08 -8.05
C ALA A 364 18.29 -1.43 -9.49
N LEU A 365 18.67 -0.46 -10.32
CA LEU A 365 19.00 -0.67 -11.73
C LEU A 365 20.06 -1.78 -11.94
N PRO A 366 21.22 -1.79 -11.26
CA PRO A 366 22.22 -2.83 -11.43
C PRO A 366 21.78 -4.21 -10.93
N VAL A 367 20.88 -4.27 -9.95
CA VAL A 367 20.31 -5.53 -9.45
C VAL A 367 19.36 -6.13 -10.47
N ALA A 368 18.54 -5.29 -11.11
CA ALA A 368 17.61 -5.71 -12.15
C ALA A 368 18.31 -6.08 -13.47
N ALA A 369 19.41 -5.40 -13.81
CA ALA A 369 20.17 -5.62 -15.05
C ALA A 369 20.99 -6.92 -15.05
N ARG A 370 21.45 -7.39 -13.88
CA ARG A 370 22.22 -8.63 -13.73
C ARG A 370 21.33 -9.89 -13.75
N ARG A 371 20.28 -9.90 -14.56
CA ARG A 371 19.37 -11.05 -14.67
C ARG A 371 20.11 -12.28 -15.17
#